data_AF-A0A963ZF96-F1
#
_entry.id   AF-A0A963ZF96-F1
#
_cell.length_a   1.000
_cell.length_b   1.000
_cell.length_c   1.000
_cell.angle_alpha   90.00
_cell.angle_beta   90.00
_cell.angle_gamma   90.00
#
_symmetry.space_group_name_H-M   'P 1'
#
loop_
_entity.id
_entity.type
_entity.pdbx_description
1 polymer ?
#
loop_
_entity_poly.entity_id
_entity_poly.type
_entity_poly.pdbx_seq_one_letter_code
_entity_poly.pdbx_strand_id
1 'polypeptide(L)'
;MKKASLYILLPSLALSTLYLTLLGHRPDYAGHFMAGFGGTLLMIVTTLEVQRRIETTVIAKEIGYEKHQGKDDVCWLILDNGEKAHVDQAIWNGVSEGDHLRKKSWSRKLMVGKNLMQLQFSKDVEGMIPVMSGALLLFLFLFIRIWKRRTVFGTT
;
A
#
# COMPACT_ATOMS: atom_id res chain seq x y z
N MET A 1 -14.77 3.96 11.72
CA MET A 1 -14.23 3.45 10.44
C MET A 1 -15.04 4.03 9.29
N LYS A 2 -14.39 4.77 8.37
CA LYS A 2 -15.06 5.55 7.31
C LYS A 2 -15.35 4.67 6.08
N LYS A 3 -16.52 4.87 5.46
CA LYS A 3 -17.08 4.11 4.31
C LYS A 3 -16.12 3.82 3.14
N ALA A 4 -15.04 4.60 2.99
CA ALA A 4 -14.05 4.43 1.93
C ALA A 4 -13.28 3.09 1.96
N SER A 5 -13.08 2.49 3.15
CA SER A 5 -12.38 1.20 3.26
C SER A 5 -13.19 0.04 2.67
N LEU A 6 -14.53 0.12 2.74
CA LEU A 6 -15.42 -0.94 2.26
C LEU A 6 -15.43 -1.06 0.73
N TYR A 7 -15.36 0.07 0.01
CA TYR A 7 -15.37 0.10 -1.46
C TYR A 7 -14.09 -0.47 -2.09
N ILE A 8 -12.99 -0.51 -1.35
CA ILE A 8 -11.71 -1.02 -1.82
C ILE A 8 -11.55 -2.51 -1.45
N LEU A 9 -12.04 -2.91 -0.27
CA LEU A 9 -12.01 -4.31 0.18
C LEU A 9 -12.96 -5.22 -0.61
N LEU A 10 -14.16 -4.74 -0.97
CA LEU A 10 -15.19 -5.54 -1.66
C LEU A 10 -14.74 -6.08 -3.03
N PRO A 11 -14.16 -5.28 -3.94
CA PRO A 11 -13.68 -5.78 -5.24
C PRO A 11 -12.54 -6.79 -5.08
N SER A 12 -11.63 -6.56 -4.13
CA SER A 12 -10.50 -7.46 -3.88
C SER A 12 -10.95 -8.81 -3.34
N LEU A 13 -11.92 -8.83 -2.43
CA LEU A 13 -12.58 -10.05 -1.95
C LEU A 13 -13.33 -10.74 -3.09
N ALA A 14 -14.13 -10.01 -3.88
CA ALA A 14 -14.88 -10.58 -4.99
C ALA A 14 -13.98 -11.22 -6.05
N LEU A 15 -12.87 -10.57 -6.44
CA LEU A 15 -11.88 -11.14 -7.37
C LEU A 15 -11.22 -12.39 -6.78
N SER A 16 -10.97 -12.41 -5.48
CA SER A 16 -10.33 -13.56 -4.81
C SER A 16 -11.27 -14.74 -4.72
N THR A 17 -12.53 -14.51 -4.38
CA THR A 17 -13.58 -15.53 -4.39
C THR A 17 -13.81 -16.07 -5.79
N LEU A 18 -13.85 -15.20 -6.81
CA LEU A 18 -13.99 -15.57 -8.22
C LEU A 18 -12.79 -16.41 -8.69
N TYR A 19 -11.57 -16.05 -8.29
CA TYR A 19 -10.37 -16.82 -8.61
C TYR A 19 -10.39 -18.21 -7.97
N LEU A 20 -10.71 -18.30 -6.67
CA LEU A 20 -10.79 -19.58 -5.96
C LEU A 20 -11.86 -20.50 -6.57
N THR A 21 -13.02 -19.95 -6.95
CA THR A 21 -14.10 -20.73 -7.57
C THR A 21 -13.79 -21.16 -9.01
N LEU A 22 -13.08 -20.35 -9.79
CA LEU A 22 -12.79 -20.67 -11.20
C LEU A 22 -11.48 -21.42 -11.44
N LEU A 23 -10.48 -21.24 -10.58
CA LEU A 23 -9.09 -21.68 -10.81
C LEU A 23 -8.47 -22.43 -9.61
N GLY A 24 -9.11 -22.42 -8.44
CA GLY A 24 -8.56 -22.93 -7.17
C GLY A 24 -8.29 -24.44 -7.11
N HIS A 25 -8.72 -25.22 -8.10
CA HIS A 25 -8.48 -26.68 -8.13
C HIS A 25 -7.13 -27.09 -8.73
N ARG A 26 -6.31 -26.17 -9.24
CA ARG A 26 -4.99 -26.50 -9.79
C ARG A 26 -3.85 -25.99 -8.90
N PRO A 27 -3.05 -26.89 -8.28
CA PRO A 27 -1.98 -26.51 -7.34
C PRO A 27 -0.90 -25.61 -7.98
N ASP A 28 -0.74 -25.71 -9.29
CA ASP A 28 0.16 -24.93 -10.15
C ASP A 28 -0.20 -23.44 -10.27
N TYR A 29 -1.40 -23.03 -9.84
CA TYR A 29 -1.88 -21.64 -9.89
C TYR A 29 -1.78 -20.87 -8.56
N ALA A 30 -1.33 -21.52 -7.49
CA ALA A 30 -1.20 -20.89 -6.17
C ALA A 30 -0.18 -19.72 -6.19
N GLY A 31 0.94 -19.87 -6.91
CA GLY A 31 1.97 -18.82 -7.02
C GLY A 31 1.48 -17.54 -7.71
N HIS A 32 0.66 -17.68 -8.76
CA HIS A 32 0.10 -16.55 -9.50
C HIS A 32 -0.97 -15.81 -8.68
N PHE A 33 -1.75 -16.55 -7.88
CA PHE A 33 -2.71 -15.98 -6.95
C PHE A 33 -2.03 -15.15 -5.87
N MET A 34 -0.99 -15.69 -5.25
CA MET A 34 -0.26 -15.00 -4.18
C MET A 34 0.43 -13.72 -4.70
N ALA A 35 0.95 -13.74 -5.93
CA ALA A 35 1.52 -12.54 -6.56
C ALA A 35 0.45 -11.47 -6.88
N GLY A 36 -0.69 -11.87 -7.46
CA GLY A 36 -1.78 -10.94 -7.77
C GLY A 36 -2.50 -10.39 -6.54
N PHE A 37 -2.76 -11.25 -5.55
CA PHE A 37 -3.39 -10.87 -4.30
C PHE A 37 -2.45 -10.03 -3.42
N GLY A 38 -1.18 -10.41 -3.31
CA GLY A 38 -0.16 -9.63 -2.59
C GLY A 38 0.02 -8.22 -3.17
N GLY A 39 0.06 -8.11 -4.50
CA GLY A 39 0.11 -6.81 -5.18
C GLY A 39 -1.14 -5.96 -4.93
N THR A 40 -2.33 -6.56 -5.01
CA THR A 40 -3.58 -5.83 -4.75
C THR A 40 -3.64 -5.35 -3.31
N LEU A 41 -3.26 -6.20 -2.34
CA LEU A 41 -3.25 -5.85 -0.93
C LEU A 41 -2.26 -4.71 -0.63
N LEU A 42 -1.08 -4.73 -1.25
CA LEU A 42 -0.10 -3.64 -1.14
C LEU A 42 -0.64 -2.31 -1.71
N MET A 43 -1.31 -2.34 -2.86
CA MET A 43 -1.99 -1.17 -3.44
C MET A 43 -3.06 -0.61 -2.52
N ILE A 44 -3.84 -1.49 -1.88
CA ILE A 44 -4.88 -1.08 -0.93
C ILE A 44 -4.26 -0.41 0.29
N VAL A 45 -3.25 -1.04 0.90
CA VAL A 45 -2.57 -0.52 2.10
C VAL A 45 -1.94 0.84 1.83
N THR A 46 -1.16 0.97 0.74
CA THR A 46 -0.52 2.23 0.34
C THR A 46 -1.55 3.33 0.04
N THR A 47 -2.66 2.99 -0.59
CA THR A 47 -3.75 3.96 -0.84
C THR A 47 -4.43 4.41 0.45
N LEU A 48 -4.67 3.50 1.39
CA LEU A 48 -5.27 3.81 2.69
C LEU A 48 -4.38 4.74 3.53
N GLU A 49 -3.06 4.58 3.44
CA GLU A 49 -2.10 5.44 4.13
C GLU A 49 -2.09 6.87 3.57
N VAL A 50 -2.21 7.01 2.25
CA VAL A 50 -2.39 8.32 1.59
C VAL A 50 -3.73 8.97 2.00
N GLN A 51 -4.79 8.19 2.25
CA GLN A 51 -6.08 8.71 2.71
C GLN A 51 -6.06 9.31 4.14
N ARG A 52 -5.15 8.88 5.00
CA ARG A 52 -5.13 9.27 6.42
C ARG A 52 -4.96 10.79 6.57
N ARG A 53 -5.88 11.44 7.29
CA ARG A 53 -5.71 12.81 7.79
C ARG A 53 -4.83 12.75 9.02
N ILE A 54 -3.88 13.66 9.13
CA ILE A 54 -3.00 13.81 10.30
C ILE A 54 -3.19 15.23 10.83
N GLU A 55 -3.42 15.36 12.13
CA GLU A 55 -3.51 16.63 12.86
C GLU A 55 -3.19 16.32 14.32
N THR A 56 -1.92 16.46 14.66
CA THR A 56 -1.33 15.93 15.90
C THR A 56 0.01 16.63 16.16
N THR A 57 0.52 16.51 17.37
CA THR A 57 1.81 17.06 17.79
C THR A 57 2.79 15.93 18.06
N VAL A 58 4.05 16.10 17.67
CA VAL A 58 5.10 15.14 18.02
C VAL A 58 5.47 15.33 19.49
N ILE A 59 5.32 14.29 20.29
CA ILE A 59 5.78 14.27 21.68
C ILE A 59 7.25 13.86 21.74
N ALA A 60 7.61 12.79 21.02
CA ALA A 60 8.93 12.21 21.12
C ALA A 60 9.34 11.52 19.82
N LYS A 61 10.64 11.25 19.72
CA LYS A 61 11.28 10.61 18.58
C LYS A 61 12.02 9.36 19.04
N GLU A 62 11.65 8.19 18.52
CA GLU A 62 12.40 6.94 18.71
C GLU A 62 13.01 6.36 17.42
N ILE A 63 14.23 5.83 17.51
CA ILE A 63 14.83 5.01 16.45
C ILE A 63 14.73 3.54 16.90
N GLY A 64 14.03 2.74 16.12
CA GLY A 64 13.95 1.29 16.29
C GLY A 64 15.00 0.60 15.43
N TYR A 65 15.74 -0.33 16.02
CA TYR A 65 16.73 -1.12 15.27
C TYR A 65 16.03 -2.29 14.56
N GLU A 66 16.21 -2.39 13.25
CA GLU A 66 15.76 -3.54 12.49
C GLU A 66 16.87 -4.60 12.38
N LYS A 67 16.75 -5.54 11.44
CA LYS A 67 17.64 -6.71 11.34
C LYS A 67 19.11 -6.33 11.20
N HIS A 68 19.43 -5.16 10.66
CA HIS A 68 20.79 -4.69 10.40
C HIS A 68 20.97 -3.29 11.01
N GLN A 69 21.51 -3.24 12.23
CA GLN A 69 21.74 -1.99 12.97
C GLN A 69 22.53 -0.97 12.14
N GLY A 70 22.04 0.27 12.08
CA GLY A 70 22.70 1.37 11.39
C GLY A 70 22.49 1.40 9.87
N LYS A 71 21.80 0.40 9.31
CA LYS A 71 21.51 0.33 7.87
C LYS A 71 20.02 0.43 7.58
N ASP A 72 19.22 -0.32 8.32
CA ASP A 72 17.77 -0.42 8.14
C ASP A 72 17.04 0.07 9.40
N ASP A 73 17.52 1.15 10.01
CA ASP A 73 16.91 1.69 11.22
C ASP A 73 15.53 2.29 10.90
N VAL A 74 14.56 2.01 11.77
CA VAL A 74 13.16 2.41 11.64
C VAL A 74 12.92 3.69 12.45
N CYS A 75 12.46 4.75 11.80
CA CYS A 75 12.20 6.03 12.46
C CYS A 75 10.74 6.14 12.93
N TRP A 76 10.52 6.31 14.24
CA TRP A 76 9.20 6.34 14.87
C TRP A 76 8.90 7.68 15.55
N LEU A 77 7.90 8.41 15.04
CA LEU A 77 7.34 9.57 15.74
C LEU A 77 6.30 9.11 16.76
N ILE A 78 6.46 9.52 18.02
CA ILE A 78 5.43 9.39 19.05
C ILE A 78 4.56 10.63 19.02
N LEU A 79 3.26 10.40 18.85
CA LEU A 79 2.26 11.44 18.64
C LEU A 79 1.49 11.73 19.94
N ASP A 80 0.88 12.91 20.02
CA ASP A 80 0.12 13.36 21.20
C ASP A 80 -1.10 12.52 21.55
N ASN A 81 -1.61 11.79 20.58
CA ASN A 81 -2.68 10.82 20.75
C ASN A 81 -2.19 9.44 21.23
N GLY A 82 -0.90 9.28 21.52
CA GLY A 82 -0.26 8.03 21.94
C GLY A 82 0.04 7.05 20.80
N GLU A 83 -0.25 7.40 19.54
CA GLU A 83 0.09 6.57 18.39
C GLU A 83 1.58 6.70 18.05
N LYS A 84 2.16 5.61 17.54
CA LYS A 84 3.49 5.63 16.90
C LYS A 84 3.32 5.64 15.38
N ALA A 85 3.98 6.58 14.71
CA ALA A 85 3.98 6.69 13.26
C ALA A 85 5.36 6.39 12.70
N HIS A 86 5.45 5.39 11.83
CA HIS A 86 6.65 5.11 11.06
C HIS A 86 6.80 6.19 9.99
N VAL A 87 7.98 6.81 9.91
CA VAL A 87 8.30 7.84 8.92
C VAL A 87 9.62 7.54 8.22
N ASP A 88 9.80 8.12 7.04
CA ASP A 88 11.10 8.09 6.37
C ASP A 88 12.14 8.96 7.10
N GLN A 89 13.41 8.75 6.77
CA GLN A 89 14.52 9.49 7.36
C GLN A 89 14.46 11.00 7.08
N ALA A 90 13.88 11.42 5.95
CA ALA A 90 13.82 12.83 5.56
C ALA A 90 12.82 13.61 6.43
N ILE A 91 11.63 13.05 6.64
CA ILE A 91 10.62 13.55 7.57
C ILE A 91 11.17 13.51 8.98
N TRP A 92 11.80 12.40 9.37
CA TRP A 92 12.44 12.29 10.67
C TRP A 92 13.43 13.42 10.93
N ASN A 93 14.32 13.71 9.98
CA ASN A 93 15.31 14.79 10.14
C ASN A 93 14.67 16.18 10.11
N GLY A 94 13.56 16.35 9.40
CA GLY A 94 12.87 17.64 9.25
C GLY A 94 11.92 17.99 10.40
N VAL A 95 11.57 17.03 11.25
CA VAL A 95 10.58 17.19 12.33
C VAL A 95 11.27 17.20 13.69
N SER A 96 10.87 18.14 14.55
CA SER A 96 11.28 18.25 15.94
C SER A 96 10.17 17.85 16.90
N GLU A 97 10.55 17.48 18.12
CA GLU A 97 9.59 17.31 19.22
C GLU A 97 8.91 18.65 19.51
N GLY A 98 7.59 18.60 19.75
CA GLY A 98 6.73 19.78 19.85
C GLY A 98 6.17 20.29 18.53
N ASP A 99 6.64 19.80 17.37
CA ASP A 99 6.10 20.23 16.08
C ASP A 99 4.68 19.73 15.86
N HIS A 100 3.85 20.62 15.34
CA HIS A 100 2.49 20.30 14.93
C HIS A 100 2.45 19.79 13.49
N LEU A 101 2.02 18.55 13.32
CA LEU A 101 1.92 17.84 12.04
C LEU A 101 0.50 17.96 11.49
N ARG A 102 0.38 18.42 10.25
CA ARG A 102 -0.92 18.53 9.56
C ARG A 102 -0.87 18.01 8.13
N LYS A 103 -1.68 17.01 7.83
CA LYS A 103 -1.86 16.43 6.49
C LYS A 103 -3.35 16.32 6.20
N LYS A 104 -3.79 16.84 5.05
CA LYS A 104 -5.14 16.62 4.54
C LYS A 104 -5.30 15.19 4.02
N SER A 105 -6.51 14.62 4.10
CA SER A 105 -6.81 13.36 3.43
C SER A 105 -6.45 13.42 1.94
N TRP A 106 -5.91 12.34 1.40
CA TRP A 106 -5.46 12.21 0.00
C TRP A 106 -4.33 13.15 -0.42
N SER A 107 -3.75 13.90 0.51
CA SER A 107 -2.65 14.81 0.22
C SER A 107 -1.31 14.13 0.46
N ARG A 108 -0.36 14.28 -0.48
CA ARG A 108 1.05 13.93 -0.25
C ARG A 108 1.85 15.08 0.35
N LYS A 109 1.17 16.05 0.94
CA LYS A 109 1.76 17.24 1.56
C LYS A 109 1.55 17.17 3.07
N LEU A 110 2.65 17.13 3.82
CA LEU A 110 2.69 17.20 5.27
C LEU A 110 3.18 18.59 5.66
N MET A 111 2.37 19.31 6.42
CA MET A 111 2.78 20.56 7.07
C MET A 111 3.40 20.21 8.42
N VAL A 112 4.56 20.76 8.71
CA VAL A 112 5.29 20.65 9.97
C VAL A 112 5.47 22.08 10.49
N GLY A 113 4.58 22.51 11.39
CA GLY A 113 4.46 23.92 11.75
C GLY A 113 4.16 24.79 10.53
N LYS A 114 5.14 25.60 10.10
CA LYS A 114 5.06 26.46 8.90
C LYS A 114 5.68 25.84 7.66
N ASN A 115 6.46 24.77 7.81
CA ASN A 115 7.19 24.15 6.72
C ASN A 115 6.31 23.14 6.00
N LEU A 116 6.39 23.12 4.67
CA LEU A 116 5.69 22.17 3.83
C LEU A 116 6.67 21.09 3.37
N MET A 117 6.41 19.84 3.71
CA MET A 117 7.16 18.68 3.27
C MET A 117 6.34 17.84 2.29
N GLN A 118 7.00 17.36 1.25
CA GLN A 118 6.40 16.48 0.25
C GLN A 118 6.67 15.02 0.67
N LEU A 119 5.59 14.29 0.96
CA LEU A 119 5.66 12.86 1.23
C LEU A 119 5.97 12.13 -0.08
N GLN A 120 6.98 11.27 -0.03
CA GLN A 120 7.38 10.40 -1.13
C GLN A 120 7.00 8.96 -0.79
N PHE A 121 6.85 8.14 -1.82
CA PHE A 121 6.78 6.70 -1.61
C PHE A 121 8.19 6.20 -1.29
N SER A 122 8.28 5.08 -0.56
CA SER A 122 9.58 4.42 -0.42
C SER A 122 10.08 3.98 -1.79
N LYS A 123 11.41 3.87 -1.95
CA LYS A 123 12.02 3.36 -3.19
C LYS A 123 11.50 1.98 -3.57
N ASP A 124 11.17 1.15 -2.57
CA ASP A 124 10.59 -0.17 -2.79
C ASP A 124 9.21 -0.06 -3.44
N VAL A 125 8.34 0.80 -2.91
CA VAL A 125 7.02 1.04 -3.50
C VAL A 125 7.16 1.63 -4.90
N GLU A 126 8.05 2.61 -5.09
CA GLU A 126 8.32 3.20 -6.41
C GLU A 126 8.82 2.16 -7.42
N GLY A 127 9.70 1.25 -7.01
CA GLY A 127 10.19 0.15 -7.84
C GLY A 127 9.14 -0.93 -8.11
N MET A 128 8.23 -1.17 -7.16
CA MET A 128 7.15 -2.16 -7.32
C MET A 128 6.04 -1.69 -8.25
N ILE A 129 5.70 -0.39 -8.29
CA ILE A 129 4.63 0.15 -9.15
C ILE A 129 4.73 -0.31 -10.62
N PRO A 130 5.87 -0.15 -11.33
CA PRO A 130 5.96 -0.58 -12.73
C PRO A 130 5.87 -2.09 -12.89
N VAL A 131 6.49 -2.86 -11.99
CA VAL A 131 6.48 -4.34 -12.00
C VAL A 131 5.05 -4.85 -11.82
N MET A 132 4.32 -4.30 -10.84
CA MET A 132 2.93 -4.66 -10.57
C MET A 132 2.00 -4.27 -11.72
N SER A 133 2.19 -3.08 -12.29
CA SER A 133 1.41 -2.62 -13.45
C SER A 133 1.62 -3.54 -14.65
N GLY A 134 2.87 -3.94 -14.93
CA GLY A 134 3.21 -4.88 -15.99
C GLY A 134 2.59 -6.26 -15.76
N ALA A 135 2.67 -6.79 -14.54
CA ALA A 135 2.08 -8.08 -14.18
C ALA A 135 0.56 -8.09 -14.35
N LEU A 136 -0.13 -7.01 -13.97
CA LEU A 136 -1.57 -6.87 -14.15
C LEU A 136 -1.96 -6.85 -15.63
N LEU A 137 -1.22 -6.10 -16.47
CA LEU A 137 -1.47 -6.06 -17.91
C LEU A 137 -1.25 -7.42 -18.56
N LEU A 138 -0.19 -8.13 -18.18
CA LEU A 138 0.07 -9.49 -18.67
C LEU A 138 -1.05 -10.46 -18.25
N PHE A 139 -1.48 -10.39 -16.99
CA PHE A 139 -2.60 -11.19 -16.50
C PHE A 139 -3.88 -10.93 -17.29
N LEU A 140 -4.25 -9.66 -17.49
CA LEU A 140 -5.43 -9.28 -18.29
C LEU A 140 -5.32 -9.78 -19.74
N PHE A 141 -4.15 -9.65 -20.35
CA PHE A 141 -3.89 -10.15 -21.70
C PHE A 141 -4.10 -11.67 -21.80
N LEU A 142 -3.51 -12.44 -20.88
CA LEU A 142 -3.66 -13.89 -20.84
C LEU A 142 -5.11 -14.30 -20.56
N PHE A 143 -5.78 -13.61 -19.62
CA PHE A 143 -7.17 -13.84 -19.28
C PHE A 143 -8.09 -13.66 -20.49
N ILE A 144 -7.95 -12.55 -21.23
CA ILE A 144 -8.71 -12.29 -22.47
C ILE A 144 -8.45 -13.39 -23.51
N ARG A 145 -7.19 -13.81 -23.68
CA ARG A 145 -6.80 -14.90 -24.60
C ARG A 145 -7.49 -16.23 -24.24
N ILE A 146 -7.50 -16.59 -22.96
CA ILE A 146 -8.13 -17.83 -22.47
C ILE A 146 -9.64 -17.77 -22.61
N TRP A 147 -10.26 -16.64 -22.23
CA TRP A 147 -11.69 -16.41 -22.38
C TRP A 147 -12.12 -16.60 -23.83
N LYS A 148 -11.44 -15.95 -24.78
CA LYS A 148 -11.75 -16.04 -26.20
C LYS A 148 -11.70 -17.48 -26.73
N ARG A 149 -10.77 -18.31 -26.23
CA ARG A 149 -10.74 -19.74 -26.60
C ARG A 149 -11.97 -20.48 -26.08
N ARG A 150 -12.37 -20.26 -24.82
CA ARG A 150 -13.55 -20.93 -24.25
C ARG A 150 -14.85 -20.57 -24.96
N THR A 151 -15.02 -19.31 -25.38
CA THR A 151 -16.22 -18.89 -26.12
C THR A 151 -16.30 -19.46 -27.54
N VAL A 152 -15.17 -19.80 -28.16
CA VAL A 152 -15.15 -20.35 -29.54
C VAL A 152 -15.38 -21.86 -29.57
N PHE A 153 -15.05 -22.58 -28.50
CA PHE A 153 -15.15 -24.05 -28.44
C PHE A 153 -16.32 -24.58 -27.57
N GLY A 154 -17.21 -23.70 -27.09
CA GLY A 154 -18.31 -24.05 -26.17
C GLY A 154 -19.71 -24.09 -26.79
N THR A 155 -19.85 -24.02 -28.11
CA THR A 155 -21.15 -24.02 -28.83
C THR A 155 -21.32 -25.21 -29.76
N THR A 156 -21.07 -26.42 -29.26
CA THR A 156 -21.48 -27.69 -29.90
C THR A 156 -22.01 -28.63 -28.84
#